data_AF-A0A968XLW0-F1
#
_entry.id   AF-A0A968XLW0-F1
#
_cell.length_a   1.000
_cell.length_b   1.000
_cell.length_c   1.000
_cell.angle_alpha   90.00
_cell.angle_beta   90.00
_cell.angle_gamma   90.00
#
_symmetry.space_group_name_H-M   'P 1'
#
loop_
_entity.id
_entity.type
_entity.pdbx_description
1 polymer ?
#
loop_
_entity_poly.entity_id
_entity_poly.type
_entity_poly.pdbx_seq_one_letter_code
_entity_poly.pdbx_strand_id
1 'polypeptide(L)'
;MRLAVISHKLCWKTKESPSGYATDGGFPLQMKAISELFSATCLVIPCEFSIAPNGLTALDGNNLKVTNLSIPKGSGWRRKIGMLPWLLKNSAIIWREIRRADAVHTPIPGDVGTIGMLFAMLLKNLFSSGIAGIGWCKRRQPSGFGVGVWKSLPAAEM
;
A
#
# COMPACT_ATOMS: atom_id res chain seq x y z
N MET A 1 12.27 2.65 7.93
CA MET A 1 11.87 2.70 6.50
C MET A 1 10.36 2.88 6.42
N ARG A 2 9.87 3.64 5.43
CA ARG A 2 8.44 3.95 5.25
C ARG A 2 7.83 3.08 4.14
N LEU A 3 6.71 2.43 4.42
CA LEU A 3 5.92 1.68 3.46
C LEU A 3 4.71 2.50 2.99
N ALA A 4 4.46 2.52 1.69
CA ALA A 4 3.14 2.88 1.14
C ALA A 4 2.43 1.63 0.63
N VAL A 5 1.21 1.40 1.10
CA VAL A 5 0.34 0.33 0.60
C VAL A 5 -0.78 0.93 -0.21
N ILE A 6 -0.94 0.54 -1.47
CA ILE A 6 -2.01 1.04 -2.34
C ILE A 6 -2.97 -0.11 -2.64
N SER A 7 -4.20 0.00 -2.14
CA SER A 7 -5.20 -1.07 -2.22
C SER A 7 -6.56 -0.52 -2.66
N HIS A 8 -7.36 -1.39 -3.28
CA HIS A 8 -8.75 -1.09 -3.63
C HIS A 8 -9.73 -1.39 -2.47
N LYS A 9 -9.23 -1.88 -1.32
CA LYS A 9 -10.04 -2.22 -0.16
C LYS A 9 -10.77 -0.97 0.38
N LEU A 10 -12.09 -1.07 0.50
CA LEU A 10 -12.93 0.01 1.02
C LEU A 10 -12.81 0.10 2.54
N CYS A 11 -12.65 1.31 3.07
CA CYS A 11 -12.56 1.56 4.51
C CYS A 11 -13.56 2.60 4.97
N TRP A 12 -14.02 2.48 6.21
CA TRP A 12 -14.95 3.41 6.84
C TRP A 12 -14.27 4.16 7.96
N LYS A 13 -14.64 5.43 8.13
CA LYS A 13 -14.16 6.23 9.25
C LYS A 13 -14.81 5.75 10.55
N THR A 14 -13.99 5.57 11.58
CA THR A 14 -14.40 5.10 12.92
C THR A 14 -13.52 5.79 13.95
N LYS A 15 -14.10 6.19 15.10
CA LYS A 15 -13.34 6.82 16.18
C LYS A 15 -12.63 5.80 17.07
N GLU A 16 -13.09 4.56 17.01
CA GLU A 16 -12.63 3.44 17.82
C GLU A 16 -11.30 2.85 17.29
N SER A 17 -10.92 3.18 16.06
CA SER A 17 -9.67 2.75 15.45
C SER A 17 -8.52 3.73 15.71
N PRO A 18 -7.31 3.27 16.09
CA PRO A 18 -6.13 4.13 16.24
C PRO A 18 -5.78 4.94 14.98
N SER A 19 -6.01 4.36 13.80
CA SER A 19 -5.79 5.04 12.52
C SER A 19 -6.96 5.92 12.08
N GLY A 20 -8.10 5.84 12.78
CA GLY A 20 -9.36 6.49 12.43
C GLY A 20 -10.20 5.74 11.39
N TYR A 21 -9.79 4.52 11.00
CA TYR A 21 -10.46 3.74 9.95
C TYR A 21 -10.58 2.24 10.29
N ALA A 22 -11.61 1.60 9.77
CA ALA A 22 -11.86 0.17 9.87
C ALA A 22 -12.34 -0.41 8.54
N THR A 23 -12.15 -1.71 8.38
CA THR A 23 -12.59 -2.46 7.19
C THR A 23 -12.86 -3.91 7.56
N ASP A 24 -13.44 -4.65 6.63
CA ASP A 24 -13.85 -6.05 6.79
C ASP A 24 -12.80 -7.04 6.24
N GLY A 25 -12.95 -8.31 6.61
CA GLY A 25 -12.11 -9.43 6.15
C GLY A 25 -10.69 -9.44 6.73
N GLY A 26 -9.79 -10.18 6.09
CA GLY A 26 -8.41 -10.39 6.59
C GLY A 26 -7.43 -9.23 6.35
N PHE A 27 -7.86 -8.15 5.69
CA PHE A 27 -6.98 -7.04 5.33
C PHE A 27 -6.34 -6.34 6.54
N PRO A 28 -7.07 -6.03 7.65
CA PRO A 28 -6.46 -5.42 8.82
C PRO A 28 -5.36 -6.28 9.46
N LEU A 29 -5.57 -7.59 9.55
CA LEU A 29 -4.58 -8.52 10.09
C LEU A 29 -3.31 -8.56 9.24
N GLN A 30 -3.46 -8.62 7.90
CA GLN A 30 -2.34 -8.57 6.98
C GLN A 30 -1.57 -7.25 7.08
N MET A 31 -2.28 -6.12 7.13
CA MET A 31 -1.64 -4.81 7.21
C MET A 31 -0.94 -4.59 8.55
N LYS A 32 -1.50 -5.10 9.65
CA LYS A 32 -0.86 -5.10 10.96
C LYS A 32 0.46 -5.85 10.89
N ALA A 33 0.45 -7.11 10.44
CA ALA A 33 1.66 -7.93 10.33
C ALA A 33 2.73 -7.30 9.42
N ILE A 34 2.35 -6.74 8.27
CA ILE A 34 3.28 -6.07 7.36
C ILE A 34 3.82 -4.78 7.99
N SER A 35 3.00 -4.02 8.71
CA SER A 35 3.41 -2.74 9.28
C SER A 35 4.53 -2.86 10.31
N GLU A 36 4.60 -3.99 11.03
CA GLU A 36 5.66 -4.27 12.02
C GLU A 36 7.05 -4.39 11.38
N LEU A 37 7.13 -4.69 10.08
CA LEU A 37 8.40 -4.77 9.35
C LEU A 37 8.96 -3.39 8.97
N PHE A 38 8.18 -2.31 9.18
CA PHE A 38 8.52 -0.95 8.78
C PHE A 38 8.40 0.01 9.98
N SER A 39 9.09 1.16 9.91
CA SER A 39 9.02 2.17 10.98
C SER A 39 7.79 3.09 10.86
N ALA A 40 7.13 3.06 9.71
CA ALA A 40 5.88 3.75 9.44
C ALA A 40 5.20 3.16 8.21
N THR A 41 3.87 3.02 8.27
CA THR A 41 3.06 2.48 7.18
C THR A 41 1.97 3.46 6.79
N CYS A 42 1.85 3.75 5.50
CA CYS A 42 0.78 4.59 4.94
C CYS A 42 -0.12 3.74 4.04
N LEU A 43 -1.37 3.55 4.42
CA LEU A 43 -2.36 2.92 3.56
C LEU A 43 -3.03 4.00 2.69
N VAL A 44 -2.91 3.88 1.38
CA VAL A 44 -3.51 4.77 0.39
C VAL A 44 -4.68 4.03 -0.26
N ILE A 45 -5.88 4.26 0.28
CA ILE A 45 -7.05 3.40 0.03
C ILE A 45 -8.35 4.22 -0.12
N PRO A 46 -9.35 3.72 -0.87
CA PRO A 46 -10.67 4.33 -0.93
C PRO A 46 -11.36 4.34 0.44
N CYS A 47 -11.84 5.51 0.86
CA CYS A 47 -12.57 5.66 2.12
C CYS A 47 -14.01 6.13 1.88
N GLU A 48 -14.95 5.45 2.55
CA GLU A 48 -16.35 5.80 2.66
C GLU A 48 -16.58 6.60 3.95
N PHE A 49 -17.40 7.65 3.84
CA PHE A 49 -17.75 8.55 4.94
C PHE A 49 -19.20 8.38 5.40
N SER A 50 -19.95 7.46 4.81
CA SER A 50 -21.26 7.02 5.29
C SER A 50 -21.16 6.16 6.55
N ILE A 51 -22.31 5.73 7.07
CA ILE A 51 -22.42 4.91 8.28
C ILE A 51 -21.63 3.61 8.08
N ALA A 52 -20.71 3.34 9.00
CA ALA A 52 -19.90 2.13 9.00
C ALA A 52 -20.77 0.89 9.24
N PRO A 53 -20.62 -0.18 8.45
CA PRO A 53 -21.26 -1.47 8.73
C PRO A 53 -20.87 -2.04 10.09
N ASN A 54 -21.69 -2.97 10.61
CA ASN A 54 -21.32 -3.75 11.79
C ASN A 54 -20.23 -4.78 11.45
N GLY A 55 -19.43 -5.17 12.44
CA GLY A 55 -18.42 -6.23 12.30
C GLY A 55 -17.14 -5.81 11.56
N LEU A 56 -16.89 -4.51 11.39
CA LEU A 56 -15.61 -4.04 10.88
C LEU A 56 -14.50 -4.26 11.90
N THR A 57 -13.29 -4.51 11.41
CA THR A 57 -12.08 -4.60 12.21
C THR A 57 -11.26 -3.33 12.03
N ALA A 58 -10.79 -2.76 13.13
CA ALA A 58 -9.97 -1.55 13.13
C ALA A 58 -8.66 -1.76 12.36
N LEU A 59 -8.28 -0.77 11.55
CA LEU A 59 -6.96 -0.70 10.95
C LEU A 59 -5.96 -0.20 11.99
N ASP A 60 -5.08 -1.09 12.41
CA ASP A 60 -4.06 -0.86 13.44
C ASP A 60 -2.71 -1.45 13.00
N GLY A 61 -1.63 -0.94 13.57
CA GLY A 61 -0.27 -1.37 13.26
C GLY A 61 0.78 -0.30 13.59
N ASN A 62 2.06 -0.67 13.50
CA ASN A 62 3.17 0.20 13.83
C ASN A 62 3.19 1.52 13.02
N ASN A 63 2.86 2.63 13.69
CA ASN A 63 2.77 3.97 13.13
C ASN A 63 1.99 3.99 11.80
N LEU A 64 0.86 3.27 11.79
CA LEU A 64 -0.01 3.11 10.65
C LEU A 64 -0.91 4.33 10.49
N LYS A 65 -0.88 4.94 9.31
CA LYS A 65 -1.79 6.03 8.91
C LYS A 65 -2.56 5.68 7.65
N VAL A 66 -3.78 6.21 7.53
CA VAL A 66 -4.60 6.08 6.32
C VAL A 66 -4.63 7.41 5.58
N THR A 67 -4.36 7.36 4.28
CA THR A 67 -4.53 8.47 3.34
C THR A 67 -5.68 8.13 2.41
N ASN A 68 -6.73 8.96 2.48
CA ASN A 68 -7.98 8.70 1.81
C ASN A 68 -7.88 8.93 0.31
N LEU A 69 -8.38 7.97 -0.46
CA LEU A 69 -8.75 8.14 -1.85
C LEU A 69 -10.27 8.29 -1.96
N SER A 70 -10.71 9.01 -2.98
CA SER A 70 -12.13 8.97 -3.35
C SER A 70 -12.53 7.58 -3.86
N ILE A 71 -13.80 7.21 -3.74
CA ILE A 71 -14.29 5.92 -4.24
C ILE A 71 -14.51 6.03 -5.76
N PRO A 72 -13.97 5.11 -6.58
CA PRO A 72 -14.27 5.07 -8.00
C PRO A 72 -15.75 4.74 -8.20
N LYS A 73 -16.47 5.61 -8.92
CA LYS A 73 -17.91 5.47 -9.16
C LYS A 73 -18.19 4.55 -10.34
N GLY A 74 -19.34 3.87 -10.29
CA GLY A 74 -19.87 3.06 -11.38
C GLY A 74 -19.45 1.59 -11.33
N SER A 75 -19.95 0.81 -12.30
CA SER A 75 -19.70 -0.63 -12.46
C SER A 75 -19.31 -0.96 -13.91
N GLY A 76 -18.62 -2.09 -14.11
CA GLY A 76 -18.24 -2.60 -15.43
C GLY A 76 -17.47 -1.59 -16.29
N TRP A 77 -17.92 -1.38 -17.52
CA TRP A 77 -17.29 -0.46 -18.49
C TRP A 77 -17.40 1.02 -18.08
N ARG A 78 -18.50 1.43 -17.43
CA ARG A 78 -18.66 2.80 -16.91
C ARG A 78 -17.61 3.13 -15.86
N ARG A 79 -17.26 2.14 -15.02
CA ARG A 79 -16.16 2.26 -14.06
C ARG A 79 -14.84 2.49 -14.79
N LYS A 80 -14.54 1.74 -15.86
CA LYS A 80 -13.30 1.92 -16.65
C LYS A 80 -13.17 3.33 -17.23
N ILE A 81 -14.25 3.90 -17.76
CA ILE A 81 -14.25 5.30 -18.27
C ILE A 81 -14.09 6.28 -17.10
N GLY A 82 -14.81 6.05 -16.00
CA GLY A 82 -14.71 6.86 -14.78
C GLY A 82 -13.36 6.77 -14.08
N MET A 83 -12.54 5.76 -14.38
CA MET A 83 -11.21 5.59 -13.79
C MET A 83 -10.25 6.71 -14.21
N LEU A 84 -10.35 7.25 -15.42
CA LEU A 84 -9.43 8.29 -15.88
C LEU A 84 -9.60 9.61 -15.09
N PRO A 85 -10.81 10.21 -14.98
CA PRO A 85 -11.01 11.39 -14.14
C PRO A 85 -10.78 11.09 -12.66
N TRP A 86 -11.12 9.88 -12.19
CA TRP A 86 -10.78 9.44 -10.83
C TRP A 86 -9.26 9.43 -10.61
N LEU A 87 -8.51 8.89 -11.57
CA LEU A 87 -7.05 8.82 -11.51
C LEU A 87 -6.47 10.22 -11.47
N LEU A 88 -6.90 11.13 -12.34
CA LEU A 88 -6.43 12.52 -12.31
C LEU A 88 -6.66 13.18 -10.95
N LYS A 89 -7.86 13.00 -10.37
CA LYS A 89 -8.20 13.54 -9.04
C LYS A 89 -7.32 12.99 -7.92
N ASN A 90 -7.03 11.69 -7.93
CA ASN A 90 -6.28 11.02 -6.85
C ASN A 90 -4.78 10.93 -7.11
N SER A 91 -4.32 11.21 -8.33
CA SER A 91 -2.93 11.04 -8.78
C SER A 91 -1.94 11.80 -7.90
N ALA A 92 -2.26 13.04 -7.53
CA ALA A 92 -1.40 13.86 -6.67
C ALA A 92 -1.17 13.21 -5.30
N ILE A 93 -2.21 12.59 -4.73
CA ILE A 93 -2.14 11.90 -3.44
C ILE A 93 -1.28 10.64 -3.57
N ILE A 94 -1.59 9.80 -4.55
CA ILE A 94 -0.86 8.55 -4.82
C ILE A 94 0.63 8.85 -5.06
N TRP A 95 0.91 9.81 -5.94
CA TRP A 95 2.25 10.26 -6.28
C TRP A 95 3.02 10.77 -5.07
N ARG A 96 2.39 11.60 -4.23
CA ARG A 96 3.00 12.14 -3.01
C ARG A 96 3.38 11.04 -2.03
N GLU A 97 2.48 10.08 -1.77
CA GLU A 97 2.76 9.02 -0.80
C GLU A 97 3.80 8.02 -1.33
N ILE A 98 3.78 7.67 -2.63
CA ILE A 98 4.83 6.84 -3.24
C ILE A 98 6.20 7.53 -3.15
N ARG A 99 6.28 8.83 -3.43
CA ARG A 99 7.55 9.56 -3.33
C ARG A 99 8.13 9.55 -1.93
N ARG A 100 7.27 9.67 -0.90
CA ARG A 100 7.66 9.66 0.52
C ARG A 100 8.01 8.27 1.06
N ALA A 101 7.58 7.21 0.38
CA ALA A 101 7.83 5.85 0.80
C ALA A 101 9.20 5.34 0.34
N ASP A 102 9.82 4.47 1.13
CA ASP A 102 11.02 3.72 0.74
C ASP A 102 10.64 2.43 0.01
N ALA A 103 9.48 1.87 0.36
CA ALA A 103 8.90 0.70 -0.27
C ALA A 103 7.42 0.91 -0.64
N VAL A 104 6.97 0.27 -1.72
CA VAL A 104 5.57 0.26 -2.12
C VAL A 104 5.06 -1.18 -2.20
N HIS A 105 3.91 -1.42 -1.60
CA HIS A 105 3.18 -2.67 -1.68
C HIS A 105 1.80 -2.45 -2.30
N THR A 106 1.46 -3.25 -3.29
CA THR A 106 0.17 -3.17 -3.97
C THR A 106 -0.46 -4.56 -4.00
N PRO A 107 -1.40 -4.89 -3.10
CA PRO A 107 -2.12 -6.14 -3.18
C PRO A 107 -3.00 -6.14 -4.45
N ILE A 108 -2.59 -6.94 -5.44
CA ILE A 108 -3.28 -7.13 -6.72
C ILE A 108 -4.30 -8.24 -6.49
N PRO A 109 -5.61 -7.96 -6.55
CA PRO A 109 -6.28 -7.70 -7.83
C PRO A 109 -7.25 -6.51 -7.79
N GLY A 110 -7.00 -5.46 -8.58
CA GLY A 110 -7.95 -4.36 -8.78
C GLY A 110 -7.34 -3.11 -9.41
N ASP A 111 -8.19 -2.26 -10.02
CA ASP A 111 -7.75 -1.07 -10.79
C ASP A 111 -6.83 -0.14 -9.98
N VAL A 112 -7.17 0.09 -8.70
CA VAL A 112 -6.40 0.96 -7.79
C VAL A 112 -5.02 0.37 -7.51
N GLY A 113 -4.92 -0.96 -7.34
CA GLY A 113 -3.65 -1.66 -7.16
C GLY A 113 -2.78 -1.57 -8.41
N THR A 114 -3.36 -1.77 -9.60
CA THR A 114 -2.66 -1.64 -10.88
C THR A 114 -2.12 -0.23 -11.10
N ILE A 115 -2.92 0.80 -10.80
CA ILE A 115 -2.49 2.20 -10.85
C ILE A 115 -1.33 2.43 -9.87
N GLY A 116 -1.44 1.94 -8.64
CA GLY A 116 -0.36 2.05 -7.65
C GLY A 116 0.94 1.43 -8.13
N MET A 117 0.85 0.25 -8.78
CA MET A 117 1.99 -0.44 -9.37
C MET A 117 2.63 0.39 -10.50
N LEU A 118 1.82 0.92 -11.43
CA LEU A 118 2.31 1.77 -12.53
C LEU A 118 3.04 3.01 -11.99
N PHE A 119 2.47 3.69 -11.00
CA PHE A 119 3.11 4.85 -10.38
C PHE A 119 4.41 4.47 -9.66
N ALA A 120 4.43 3.32 -8.98
CA ALA A 120 5.63 2.82 -8.32
C ALA A 120 6.74 2.55 -9.33
N MET A 121 6.42 1.92 -10.47
CA MET A 121 7.35 1.66 -11.56
C MET A 121 7.94 2.96 -12.14
N LEU A 122 7.09 3.96 -12.40
CA LEU A 122 7.53 5.25 -12.94
C LEU A 122 8.42 6.04 -11.97
N LEU A 123 8.15 5.96 -10.66
CA LEU A 123 8.80 6.81 -9.66
C LEU A 123 10.04 6.21 -9.01
N LYS A 124 10.16 4.88 -8.97
CA LYS A 124 11.21 4.21 -8.19
C LYS A 124 12.37 3.66 -9.03
N ASN A 125 12.36 3.89 -10.35
CA ASN A 125 13.30 3.39 -11.36
C ASN A 125 13.45 1.85 -11.34
N LEU A 126 13.18 1.23 -12.49
CA LEU A 126 13.26 -0.21 -12.72
C LEU A 126 14.61 -0.81 -12.27
N PHE A 127 14.56 -1.82 -11.40
CA PHE A 127 15.44 -2.98 -11.56
C PHE A 127 14.59 -4.24 -11.46
N SER A 128 14.45 -4.88 -12.62
CA SER A 128 13.57 -5.98 -12.95
C SER A 128 14.02 -7.31 -12.34
N SER A 129 13.14 -7.95 -11.58
CA SER A 129 13.00 -9.42 -11.54
C SER A 129 11.74 -9.76 -10.74
N GLY A 130 10.86 -10.55 -11.34
CA GLY A 130 9.48 -10.73 -10.93
C GLY A 130 9.29 -11.42 -9.59
N ILE A 131 8.15 -11.09 -8.97
CA ILE A 131 7.09 -12.00 -8.55
C ILE A 131 5.99 -11.09 -7.98
N ALA A 132 4.78 -11.26 -8.49
CA ALA A 132 3.58 -10.63 -7.97
C ALA A 132 3.42 -11.03 -6.49
N GLY A 133 3.80 -10.16 -5.56
CA GLY A 133 3.55 -10.37 -4.14
C GLY A 133 4.57 -9.77 -3.16
N ILE A 134 5.79 -9.44 -3.59
CA ILE A 134 6.85 -9.05 -2.65
C ILE A 134 7.29 -7.61 -2.90
N GLY A 135 7.27 -6.80 -1.83
CA GLY A 135 7.45 -5.35 -1.85
C GLY A 135 8.79 -4.89 -2.41
N TRP A 136 8.76 -3.76 -3.13
CA TRP A 136 9.93 -3.16 -3.76
C TRP A 136 10.60 -2.22 -2.77
N CYS A 137 11.69 -2.65 -2.15
CA CYS A 137 12.47 -1.80 -1.24
C CYS A 137 13.59 -1.09 -2.01
N LYS A 138 13.59 0.25 -2.03
CA LYS A 138 14.77 1.02 -2.44
C LYS A 138 15.84 0.81 -1.38
N ARG A 139 16.75 -0.14 -1.60
CA ARG A 139 17.92 -0.32 -0.74
C ARG A 139 18.78 0.94 -0.86
N ARG A 140 18.64 1.89 0.08
CA ARG A 140 19.70 2.89 0.31
C ARG A 140 20.93 2.10 0.72
N GLN A 141 21.88 1.91 -0.20
CA GLN A 141 23.22 1.52 0.22
C GLN A 141 23.70 2.61 1.19
N PRO A 142 24.12 2.26 2.42
CA PRO A 142 24.90 3.20 3.22
C PRO A 142 26.14 3.54 2.40
N SER A 143 26.30 4.82 2.07
CA SER A 143 27.54 5.35 1.53
C SER A 143 28.60 5.26 2.62
N GLY A 144 29.22 4.08 2.73
CA GLY A 144 30.22 3.79 3.75
C GLY A 144 30.54 2.30 3.79
N PHE A 145 31.76 1.97 3.36
CA PHE A 145 32.50 0.72 3.54
C PHE A 145 32.16 -0.50 2.66
N GLY A 146 33.11 -0.79 1.77
CA GLY A 146 33.74 -2.12 1.70
C GLY A 146 33.10 -3.13 0.76
N VAL A 147 33.91 -3.58 -0.20
CA VAL A 147 33.69 -4.81 -0.99
C VAL A 147 33.42 -5.97 -0.03
N GLY A 148 32.15 -6.37 0.10
CA GLY A 148 31.69 -7.42 0.99
C GLY A 148 31.23 -8.64 0.22
N VAL A 149 32.06 -9.68 0.25
CA VAL A 149 31.85 -11.04 -0.24
C VAL A 149 30.46 -11.57 0.09
N TRP A 150 29.77 -12.14 -0.90
CA TRP A 150 28.54 -12.91 -0.71
C TRP A 150 28.88 -14.17 0.11
N LYS A 151 28.47 -14.21 1.38
CA LYS A 151 28.38 -15.47 2.14
C LYS A 151 26.97 -16.03 2.01
N SER A 152 26.88 -17.19 1.40
CA SER A 152 25.69 -18.05 1.36
C SER A 152 25.23 -18.33 2.79
N LEU A 153 23.95 -18.09 3.09
CA LEU A 153 23.32 -18.60 4.31
C LEU A 153 23.15 -20.13 4.16
N PRO A 154 23.45 -20.92 5.20
CA PRO A 154 23.22 -22.36 5.16
C PRO A 154 21.72 -22.66 5.13
N ALA A 155 21.34 -23.63 4.31
CA ALA A 155 20.01 -24.22 4.32
C ALA A 155 19.77 -24.83 5.70
N ALA A 156 18.77 -24.32 6.42
CA ALA A 156 18.28 -24.96 7.63
C ALA A 156 17.42 -26.16 7.23
N GLU A 157 17.90 -27.36 7.57
CA GLU A 157 17.09 -28.56 7.69
C GLU A 157 16.10 -28.37 8.85
N MET A 158 14.80 -28.50 8.57
CA MET A 158 13.77 -29.07 9.44
C MET A 158 12.61 -29.55 8.57
#